data_AF-A0A7X8P5T0-F1
#
_entry.id   AF-A0A7X8P5T0-F1
#
_cell.length_a   1.000
_cell.length_b   1.000
_cell.length_c   1.000
_cell.angle_alpha   90.00
_cell.angle_beta   90.00
_cell.angle_gamma   90.00
#
_symmetry.space_group_name_H-M   'P 1'
#
loop_
_entity.id
_entity.type
_entity.pdbx_description
1 polymer ?
#
loop_
_entity_poly.entity_id
_entity_poly.type
_entity_poly.pdbx_seq_one_letter_code
_entity_poly.pdbx_strand_id
1 'polypeptide(L)'
;MTATLSLTVNGEPRRANVGSIADLVRSLELDPAKVAVERNGEIVPRSTLANVAIADGDVLEIVHFVGGGQSDVTDNSDIWTVAGRTFRSRLIVGTGKYNDFAQNAAAVEASGAEIVTVAVRRVNVSDPKAPMLTDYIDPKKITYLPNTAGCFTAEDAIRTLRLAREAGGWDLVKLEVLGEARTLYPNMVETIRATEVLAKEGFLPMVYCVDDPIAAKQLEDVGAVAVMPLGAPIGSGLGIQNKVTVRLIVEGAKVPVLVDAGVGTASEAAVAMELGCDGVLMNTAIAEAKDPIRMARAMKLAVQAGRDAYLAGRMPTRKYADPSSPLAGLI
;
A
#
# COMPACT_ATOMS: atom_id res chain seq x y z
N MET A 1 8.30 -20.73 -64.97
CA MET A 1 7.21 -20.39 -64.03
C MET A 1 7.44 -21.25 -62.79
N THR A 2 7.74 -20.65 -61.65
CA THR A 2 7.76 -21.38 -60.38
C THR A 2 6.32 -21.82 -60.09
N ALA A 3 6.11 -23.12 -59.87
CA ALA A 3 4.79 -23.63 -59.52
C ALA A 3 4.37 -23.03 -58.17
N THR A 4 3.23 -22.35 -58.14
CA THR A 4 2.64 -21.79 -56.92
C THR A 4 1.42 -22.59 -56.52
N LEU A 5 1.33 -22.95 -55.25
CA LEU A 5 0.19 -23.62 -54.62
C LEU A 5 -0.78 -22.57 -54.09
N SER A 6 -2.07 -22.87 -54.12
CA SER A 6 -3.13 -22.11 -53.46
C SER A 6 -3.42 -22.72 -52.10
N LEU A 7 -3.38 -21.92 -51.04
CA LEU A 7 -3.57 -22.35 -49.64
C LEU A 7 -4.56 -21.42 -48.94
N THR A 8 -5.04 -21.83 -47.78
CA THR A 8 -5.68 -20.94 -46.79
C THR A 8 -4.82 -20.92 -45.53
N VAL A 9 -4.43 -19.74 -45.04
CA VAL A 9 -3.62 -19.58 -43.82
C VAL A 9 -4.36 -18.65 -42.87
N ASN A 10 -4.71 -19.13 -41.67
CA ASN A 10 -5.49 -18.42 -40.66
C ASN A 10 -6.77 -17.79 -41.23
N GLY A 11 -7.49 -18.57 -42.04
CA GLY A 11 -8.71 -18.12 -42.74
C GLY A 11 -8.49 -17.26 -44.00
N GLU A 12 -7.27 -16.85 -44.34
CA GLU A 12 -7.00 -16.00 -45.51
C GLU A 12 -6.43 -16.79 -46.71
N PRO A 13 -6.96 -16.59 -47.93
CA PRO A 13 -6.42 -17.25 -49.12
C PRO A 13 -5.04 -16.70 -49.48
N ARG A 14 -4.08 -17.60 -49.71
CA ARG A 14 -2.67 -17.26 -49.96
C ARG A 14 -2.07 -18.12 -51.06
N ARG A 15 -1.15 -17.56 -51.84
CA ARG A 15 -0.29 -18.32 -52.76
C ARG A 15 1.09 -18.53 -52.16
N ALA A 16 1.61 -19.74 -52.26
CA ALA A 16 2.93 -20.09 -51.77
C ALA A 16 3.73 -20.84 -52.84
N ASN A 17 5.06 -20.70 -52.81
CA ASN A 17 5.93 -21.55 -53.62
C ASN A 17 5.92 -22.98 -53.05
N VAL A 18 6.17 -23.99 -53.90
CA VAL A 18 6.38 -25.36 -53.43
C VAL A 18 7.52 -25.39 -52.40
N GLY A 19 7.28 -26.00 -51.24
CA GLY A 19 8.24 -26.05 -50.12
C GLY A 19 7.69 -26.79 -48.90
N SER A 20 8.39 -26.69 -47.77
CA SER A 20 7.92 -27.22 -46.49
C SER A 20 7.04 -26.21 -45.73
N ILE A 21 6.33 -26.67 -44.70
CA ILE A 21 5.61 -25.77 -43.77
C ILE A 21 6.58 -24.77 -43.14
N ALA A 22 7.80 -25.18 -42.77
CA ALA A 22 8.80 -24.26 -42.23
C ALA A 22 9.20 -23.15 -43.23
N ASP A 23 9.25 -23.46 -44.53
CA ASP A 23 9.55 -22.46 -45.55
C ASP A 23 8.41 -21.45 -45.71
N LEU A 24 7.16 -21.92 -45.64
CA LEU A 24 5.99 -21.05 -45.61
C LEU A 24 6.00 -20.13 -44.38
N VAL A 25 6.25 -20.67 -43.19
CA VAL A 25 6.33 -19.88 -41.94
C VAL A 25 7.42 -18.81 -42.03
N ARG A 26 8.60 -19.14 -42.57
CA ARG A 26 9.66 -18.13 -42.78
C ARG A 26 9.26 -17.06 -43.81
N SER A 27 8.50 -17.43 -44.84
CA SER A 27 7.97 -16.48 -45.83
C SER A 27 6.92 -15.53 -45.25
N LEU A 28 6.34 -15.88 -44.10
CA LEU A 28 5.46 -15.03 -43.29
C LEU A 28 6.26 -14.15 -42.31
N GLU A 29 7.59 -14.15 -42.38
CA GLU A 29 8.48 -13.45 -41.43
C GLU A 29 8.34 -13.96 -39.99
N LEU A 30 7.87 -15.20 -39.82
CA LEU A 30 7.74 -15.87 -38.53
C LEU A 30 8.87 -16.89 -38.33
N ASP A 31 9.23 -17.13 -37.08
CA ASP A 31 10.19 -18.15 -36.70
C ASP A 31 9.46 -19.51 -36.52
N PRO A 32 9.76 -20.55 -37.32
CA PRO A 32 9.19 -21.89 -37.14
C PRO A 32 9.37 -22.48 -35.73
N ALA A 33 10.38 -22.04 -34.99
CA ALA A 33 10.58 -22.46 -33.61
C ALA A 33 9.61 -21.78 -32.61
N LYS A 34 8.95 -20.68 -32.99
CA LYS A 34 8.07 -19.89 -32.11
C LYS A 34 6.59 -20.03 -32.43
N VAL A 35 6.25 -20.86 -33.41
CA VAL A 35 4.86 -21.07 -33.84
C VAL A 35 4.44 -22.54 -33.66
N ALA A 36 3.14 -22.74 -33.50
CA ALA A 36 2.47 -24.02 -33.71
C ALA A 36 1.71 -23.95 -35.03
N VAL A 37 1.70 -25.07 -35.77
CA VAL A 37 0.99 -25.18 -37.05
C VAL A 37 0.06 -26.38 -37.03
N GLU A 38 -1.20 -26.15 -37.31
CA GLU A 38 -2.18 -27.18 -37.67
C GLU A 38 -2.33 -27.20 -39.19
N ARG A 39 -2.43 -28.38 -39.78
CA ARG A 39 -2.69 -28.59 -41.21
C ARG A 39 -3.93 -29.47 -41.37
N ASN A 40 -4.95 -28.93 -42.04
CA ASN A 40 -6.18 -29.65 -42.35
C ASN A 40 -6.85 -30.33 -41.13
N GLY A 41 -6.77 -29.71 -39.94
CA GLY A 41 -7.29 -30.28 -38.69
C GLY A 41 -6.28 -31.10 -37.86
N GLU A 42 -5.06 -31.34 -38.36
CA GLU A 42 -4.03 -32.11 -37.64
C GLU A 42 -2.84 -31.24 -37.23
N ILE A 43 -2.52 -31.24 -35.94
CA ILE A 43 -1.35 -30.53 -35.41
C ILE A 43 -0.07 -31.17 -35.94
N VAL A 44 0.75 -30.39 -36.63
CA VAL A 44 2.05 -30.84 -37.13
C VAL A 44 3.10 -30.61 -36.04
N PRO A 45 3.81 -31.64 -35.56
CA PRO A 45 4.85 -31.46 -34.55
C PRO A 45 5.90 -30.43 -34.98
N ARG A 46 6.24 -29.49 -34.08
CA ARG A 46 7.17 -28.39 -34.39
C ARG A 46 8.52 -28.88 -34.95
N SER A 47 8.99 -30.05 -34.52
CA SER A 47 10.25 -30.66 -34.98
C SER A 47 10.18 -31.18 -36.42
N THR A 48 9.00 -31.38 -37.00
CA THR A 48 8.82 -31.96 -38.33
C THR A 48 8.45 -30.93 -39.40
N LEU A 49 8.24 -29.65 -39.02
CA LEU A 49 7.81 -28.58 -39.95
C LEU A 49 8.71 -28.42 -41.19
N ALA A 50 10.00 -28.70 -41.07
CA ALA A 50 10.95 -28.63 -42.20
C ALA A 50 10.83 -29.81 -43.18
N ASN A 51 10.19 -30.91 -42.77
CA ASN A 51 10.09 -32.13 -43.56
C ASN A 51 8.69 -32.34 -44.15
N VAL A 52 7.66 -31.63 -43.65
CA VAL A 52 6.29 -31.72 -44.15
C VAL A 52 6.10 -30.74 -45.29
N ALA A 53 5.88 -31.25 -46.49
CA ALA A 53 5.60 -30.45 -47.68
C ALA A 53 4.16 -29.89 -47.66
N ILE A 54 4.01 -28.62 -48.06
CA ILE A 54 2.69 -28.03 -48.34
C ILE A 54 2.16 -28.53 -49.69
N ALA A 55 0.85 -28.71 -49.79
CA ALA A 55 0.14 -29.17 -50.99
C ALA A 55 -0.94 -28.17 -51.41
N ASP A 56 -1.31 -28.20 -52.69
CA ASP A 56 -2.38 -27.35 -53.22
C ASP A 56 -3.70 -27.65 -52.49
N GLY A 57 -4.36 -26.60 -52.01
CA GLY A 57 -5.60 -26.68 -51.25
C GLY A 57 -5.45 -26.85 -49.74
N ASP A 58 -4.23 -26.91 -49.19
CA ASP A 58 -4.05 -27.01 -47.73
C ASP A 58 -4.67 -25.82 -46.98
N VAL A 59 -5.28 -26.12 -45.83
CA VAL A 59 -5.72 -25.16 -44.82
C VAL A 59 -4.77 -25.26 -43.62
N LEU A 60 -4.15 -24.14 -43.26
CA LEU A 60 -3.15 -24.05 -42.21
C LEU A 60 -3.57 -23.04 -41.14
N GLU A 61 -3.53 -23.43 -39.88
CA GLU A 61 -3.64 -22.52 -38.73
C GLU A 61 -2.26 -22.38 -38.08
N ILE A 62 -1.72 -21.17 -38.07
CA ILE A 62 -0.39 -20.81 -37.56
C ILE A 62 -0.58 -19.84 -36.39
N VAL A 63 -0.18 -20.28 -35.19
CA VAL A 63 -0.33 -19.51 -33.94
C VAL A 63 0.99 -19.30 -33.22
N HIS A 64 1.09 -18.19 -32.48
CA HIS A 64 2.21 -17.90 -31.58
C HIS A 64 1.72 -17.29 -30.27
N PHE A 65 2.55 -17.32 -29.23
CA PHE A 65 2.24 -16.64 -27.97
C PHE A 65 2.37 -15.11 -28.13
N VAL A 66 1.36 -14.37 -27.67
CA VAL A 66 1.37 -12.90 -27.59
C VAL A 66 1.69 -12.51 -26.15
N GLY A 67 2.71 -11.67 -25.95
CA GLY A 67 3.06 -11.11 -24.64
C GLY A 67 3.14 -9.59 -24.72
N GLY A 68 2.41 -8.89 -23.85
CA GLY A 68 2.53 -7.44 -23.68
C GLY A 68 3.78 -7.09 -22.87
N GLY A 69 4.43 -5.97 -23.22
CA GLY A 69 5.58 -5.44 -22.49
C GLY A 69 5.44 -3.94 -22.33
N GLN A 70 5.55 -3.45 -21.10
CA GLN A 70 5.72 -2.04 -20.80
C GLN A 70 7.05 -1.87 -20.07
N SER A 71 7.80 -0.83 -20.42
CA SER A 71 9.16 -0.58 -19.96
C SER A 71 9.22 -0.30 -18.45
N ASP A 72 10.16 -0.95 -17.77
CA ASP A 72 10.45 -0.73 -16.35
C ASP A 72 10.94 0.69 -16.09
N VAL A 73 10.19 1.44 -15.28
CA VAL A 73 10.67 2.66 -14.64
C VAL A 73 10.69 2.37 -13.14
N THR A 74 11.88 2.14 -12.58
CA THR A 74 12.06 2.05 -11.13
C THR A 74 12.76 3.31 -10.65
N ASP A 75 11.97 4.28 -10.20
CA ASP A 75 12.50 5.41 -9.43
C ASP A 75 12.47 5.03 -7.95
N ASN A 76 13.65 4.85 -7.37
CA ASN A 76 13.84 4.23 -6.05
C ASN A 76 13.85 5.26 -4.90
N SER A 77 13.20 6.40 -5.10
CA SER A 77 13.22 7.55 -4.19
C SER A 77 11.86 7.96 -3.62
N ASP A 78 10.87 7.06 -3.54
CA ASP A 78 9.59 7.39 -2.90
C ASP A 78 9.78 7.64 -1.40
N ILE A 79 9.78 8.92 -1.03
CA ILE A 79 9.89 9.45 0.32
C ILE A 79 8.63 10.26 0.66
N TRP A 80 8.42 10.50 1.94
CA TRP A 80 7.38 11.43 2.41
C TRP A 80 7.91 12.34 3.50
N THR A 81 7.27 13.48 3.68
CA THR A 81 7.71 14.49 4.65
C THR A 81 6.53 14.95 5.49
N VAL A 82 6.76 15.08 6.80
CA VAL A 82 5.83 15.70 7.75
C VAL A 82 6.62 16.61 8.66
N ALA A 83 6.12 17.83 8.88
CA ALA A 83 6.73 18.81 9.78
C ALA A 83 8.24 19.04 9.53
N GLY A 84 8.65 19.07 8.25
CA GLY A 84 10.04 19.27 7.82
C GLY A 84 10.96 18.06 7.99
N ARG A 85 10.45 16.90 8.41
CA ARG A 85 11.21 15.65 8.56
C ARG A 85 10.83 14.67 7.46
N THR A 86 11.83 14.07 6.82
CA THR A 86 11.66 13.14 5.69
C THR A 86 11.86 11.70 6.12
N PHE A 87 11.00 10.81 5.65
CA PHE A 87 10.98 9.40 5.96
C PHE A 87 10.85 8.57 4.68
N ARG A 88 11.35 7.33 4.71
CA ARG A 88 11.17 6.33 3.65
C ARG A 88 10.02 5.39 3.99
N SER A 89 9.96 4.96 5.24
CA SER A 89 8.90 4.08 5.72
C SER A 89 7.61 4.87 5.91
N ARG A 90 6.56 4.43 5.23
CA ARG A 90 5.18 4.95 5.35
C ARG A 90 4.36 4.21 6.42
N LEU A 91 5.02 3.35 7.21
CA LEU A 91 4.41 2.59 8.31
C LEU A 91 4.88 3.18 9.66
N ILE A 92 3.91 3.64 10.46
CA ILE A 92 4.12 4.07 11.84
C ILE A 92 3.58 2.98 12.77
N VAL A 93 4.38 2.60 13.78
CA VAL A 93 4.04 1.51 14.70
C VAL A 93 3.87 2.04 16.13
N GLY A 94 2.82 1.61 16.83
CA GLY A 94 2.69 1.89 18.27
C GLY A 94 3.52 0.95 19.13
N THR A 95 3.79 1.37 20.37
CA THR A 95 4.63 0.61 21.32
C THR A 95 3.84 -0.11 22.42
N GLY A 96 2.51 -0.12 22.34
CA GLY A 96 1.65 -0.72 23.36
C GLY A 96 1.26 -2.17 23.06
N LYS A 97 0.86 -2.92 24.10
CA LYS A 97 0.25 -4.26 24.01
C LYS A 97 1.16 -5.43 23.60
N TYR A 98 2.45 -5.19 23.36
CA TYR A 98 3.44 -6.27 23.25
C TYR A 98 3.64 -6.95 24.61
N ASN A 99 4.11 -8.20 24.59
CA ASN A 99 4.42 -8.95 25.81
C ASN A 99 5.52 -8.26 26.64
N ASP A 100 6.53 -7.72 25.96
CA ASP A 100 7.65 -7.00 26.56
C ASP A 100 8.27 -6.02 25.56
N PHE A 101 9.23 -5.21 26.02
CA PHE A 101 9.93 -4.24 25.17
C PHE A 101 10.88 -4.87 24.15
N ALA A 102 11.37 -6.10 24.38
CA ALA A 102 12.23 -6.80 23.44
C ALA A 102 11.44 -7.24 22.20
N GLN A 103 10.24 -7.80 22.40
CA GLN A 103 9.31 -8.14 21.33
C GLN A 103 8.88 -6.89 20.55
N ASN A 104 8.63 -5.78 21.24
CA ASN A 104 8.32 -4.50 20.62
C ASN A 104 9.48 -4.02 19.73
N ALA A 105 10.70 -3.97 20.24
CA ALA A 105 11.87 -3.57 19.47
C ALA A 105 12.09 -4.46 18.23
N ALA A 106 11.93 -5.78 18.36
CA ALA A 106 12.02 -6.72 17.25
C ALA A 106 10.90 -6.50 16.21
N ALA A 107 9.69 -6.17 16.64
CA ALA A 107 8.59 -5.83 15.74
C ALA A 107 8.84 -4.50 15.00
N VAL A 108 9.36 -3.48 15.68
CA VAL A 108 9.75 -2.20 15.06
C VAL A 108 10.82 -2.42 14.01
N GLU A 109 11.87 -3.19 14.32
CA GLU A 109 12.92 -3.54 13.36
C GLU A 109 12.35 -4.28 12.14
N ALA A 110 11.52 -5.30 12.35
CA ALA A 110 10.91 -6.07 11.26
C ALA A 110 9.95 -5.23 10.39
N SER A 111 9.25 -4.27 11.00
CA SER A 111 8.39 -3.32 10.28
C SER A 111 9.18 -2.30 9.45
N GLY A 112 10.44 -2.05 9.80
CA GLY A 112 11.22 -0.94 9.25
C GLY A 112 10.59 0.43 9.51
N ALA A 113 9.75 0.58 10.53
CA ALA A 113 9.17 1.86 10.92
C ALA A 113 10.27 2.82 11.39
N GLU A 114 10.22 4.06 10.91
CA GLU A 114 11.12 5.14 11.33
C GLU A 114 10.49 6.06 12.38
N ILE A 115 9.16 5.91 12.59
CA ILE A 115 8.38 6.63 13.60
C ILE A 115 7.66 5.60 14.48
N VAL A 116 7.74 5.78 15.80
CA VAL A 116 6.97 4.99 16.77
C VAL A 116 6.15 5.86 17.68
N THR A 117 4.90 5.48 17.94
CA THR A 117 4.06 6.22 18.89
C THR A 117 4.32 5.77 20.31
N VAL A 118 4.45 6.73 21.23
CA VAL A 118 4.74 6.45 22.65
C VAL A 118 3.68 7.10 23.53
N ALA A 119 3.05 6.30 24.39
CA ALA A 119 2.08 6.83 25.34
C ALA A 119 2.81 7.50 26.51
N VAL A 120 2.44 8.73 26.84
CA VAL A 120 2.95 9.43 28.01
C VAL A 120 2.31 8.82 29.26
N ARG A 121 3.11 8.14 30.08
CA ARG A 121 2.63 7.50 31.32
C ARG A 121 3.44 7.97 32.52
N ARG A 122 2.83 7.85 33.70
CA ARG A 122 3.52 8.07 34.97
C ARG A 122 4.64 7.04 35.12
N VAL A 123 5.83 7.50 35.47
CA VAL A 123 6.93 6.61 35.87
C VAL A 123 6.52 5.89 37.15
N ASN A 124 6.80 4.59 37.22
CA ASN A 124 6.61 3.84 38.46
C ASN A 124 7.74 4.19 39.45
N VAL A 125 7.52 5.20 40.28
CA VAL A 125 8.51 5.68 41.27
C VAL A 125 8.81 4.62 42.34
N SER A 126 7.96 3.59 42.48
CA SER A 126 8.17 2.50 43.46
C SER A 126 9.14 1.42 42.98
N ASP A 127 9.45 1.37 41.67
CA ASP A 127 10.45 0.46 41.11
C ASP A 127 11.37 1.20 40.09
N PRO A 128 12.45 1.84 40.58
CA PRO A 128 13.39 2.57 39.73
C PRO A 128 14.16 1.70 38.73
N LYS A 129 14.09 0.37 38.85
CA LYS A 129 14.78 -0.58 37.95
C LYS A 129 13.84 -1.17 36.90
N ALA A 130 12.57 -0.77 36.90
CA ALA A 130 11.62 -1.20 35.89
C ALA A 130 12.16 -0.83 34.49
N PRO A 131 12.08 -1.75 33.51
CA PRO A 131 12.55 -1.49 32.15
C PRO A 131 11.88 -0.25 31.56
N MET A 132 12.66 0.57 30.85
CA MET A 132 12.13 1.71 30.09
C MET A 132 12.15 1.43 28.60
N LEU A 133 11.18 1.96 27.86
CA LEU A 133 11.11 1.80 26.40
C LEU A 133 12.40 2.26 25.70
N THR A 134 13.00 3.35 26.20
CA THR A 134 14.22 3.95 25.66
C THR A 134 15.44 3.04 25.74
N ASP A 135 15.41 2.03 26.62
CA ASP A 135 16.49 1.03 26.74
C ASP A 135 16.48 0.05 25.55
N TYR A 136 15.35 -0.05 24.85
CA TYR A 136 15.12 -1.02 23.76
C TYR A 136 14.95 -0.34 22.40
N ILE A 137 14.37 0.86 22.36
CA ILE A 137 14.16 1.63 21.14
C ILE A 137 14.85 2.98 21.30
N ASP A 138 16.01 3.15 20.68
CA ASP A 138 16.82 4.37 20.80
C ASP A 138 16.14 5.56 20.10
N PRO A 139 15.75 6.62 20.82
CA PRO A 139 15.13 7.81 20.23
C PRO A 139 16.07 8.62 19.33
N LYS A 140 17.36 8.30 19.27
CA LYS A 140 18.31 8.86 18.30
C LYS A 140 18.24 8.17 16.93
N LYS A 141 17.70 6.95 16.87
CA LYS A 141 17.56 6.16 15.64
C LYS A 141 16.13 6.16 15.12
N ILE A 142 15.16 6.20 16.03
CA ILE A 142 13.73 6.16 15.73
C ILE A 142 13.08 7.44 16.21
N THR A 143 12.27 8.07 15.36
CA THR A 143 11.50 9.26 15.75
C THR A 143 10.37 8.85 16.68
N TYR A 144 10.38 9.39 17.89
CA TYR A 144 9.28 9.22 18.83
C TYR A 144 8.15 10.18 18.50
N LEU A 145 6.92 9.67 18.56
CA LEU A 145 5.69 10.43 18.40
C LEU A 145 4.85 10.29 19.68
N PRO A 146 5.10 11.14 20.71
CA PRO A 146 4.35 11.12 21.94
C PRO A 146 2.86 11.35 21.68
N ASN A 147 2.01 10.58 22.36
CA ASN A 147 0.57 10.64 22.17
C ASN A 147 -0.21 10.89 23.46
N THR A 148 -1.47 11.30 23.28
CA THR A 148 -2.43 11.58 24.37
C THR A 148 -3.43 10.45 24.55
N ALA A 149 -3.04 9.20 24.26
CA ALA A 149 -3.94 8.06 24.40
C ALA A 149 -4.57 8.01 25.80
N GLY A 150 -5.90 7.89 25.84
CA GLY A 150 -6.69 7.92 27.07
C GLY A 150 -7.09 9.31 27.58
N CYS A 151 -6.80 10.38 26.85
CA CYS A 151 -7.36 11.71 27.14
C CYS A 151 -8.77 11.84 26.55
N PHE A 152 -9.70 12.41 27.33
CA PHE A 152 -11.10 12.62 26.92
C PHE A 152 -11.49 14.10 26.80
N THR A 153 -10.59 15.01 27.18
CA THR A 153 -10.76 16.46 27.05
C THR A 153 -9.53 17.09 26.42
N ALA A 154 -9.73 18.26 25.82
CA ALA A 154 -8.68 19.08 25.26
C ALA A 154 -7.67 19.47 26.35
N GLU A 155 -8.12 19.84 27.55
CA GLU A 155 -7.21 20.23 28.64
C GLU A 155 -6.26 19.10 29.04
N ASP A 156 -6.76 17.87 29.15
CA ASP A 156 -5.92 16.72 29.51
C ASP A 156 -4.92 16.38 28.40
N ALA A 157 -5.35 16.44 27.13
CA ALA A 157 -4.47 16.20 25.99
C ALA A 157 -3.36 17.25 25.90
N ILE A 158 -3.71 18.54 26.01
CA ILE A 158 -2.75 19.66 26.01
C ILE A 158 -1.76 19.51 27.17
N ARG A 159 -2.25 19.24 28.39
CA ARG A 159 -1.40 19.03 29.56
C ARG A 159 -0.42 17.87 29.35
N THR A 160 -0.91 16.77 28.80
CA THR A 160 -0.11 15.56 28.55
C THR A 160 1.04 15.84 27.57
N LEU A 161 0.79 16.59 26.49
CA LEU A 161 1.82 16.91 25.50
C LEU A 161 2.80 17.98 25.98
N ARG A 162 2.36 18.94 26.80
CA ARG A 162 3.28 19.84 27.50
C ARG A 162 4.23 19.07 28.40
N LEU A 163 3.74 18.11 29.17
CA LEU A 163 4.59 17.24 29.99
C LEU A 163 5.55 16.40 29.13
N ALA A 164 5.10 15.88 27.99
CA ALA A 164 5.96 15.16 27.06
C ALA A 164 7.11 16.05 26.55
N ARG A 165 6.79 17.28 26.13
CA ARG A 165 7.78 18.25 25.67
C ARG A 165 8.80 18.57 26.76
N GLU A 166 8.39 18.79 28.00
CA GLU A 166 9.33 19.03 29.11
C GLU A 166 10.19 17.81 29.44
N ALA A 167 9.64 16.59 29.27
CA ALA A 167 10.35 15.36 29.60
C ALA A 167 11.43 14.96 28.57
N GLY A 168 11.27 15.31 27.29
CA GLY A 168 12.24 14.91 26.27
C GLY A 168 12.31 15.77 25.02
N GLY A 169 11.78 16.99 25.07
CA GLY A 169 11.95 18.00 24.03
C GLY A 169 11.15 17.76 22.75
N TRP A 170 10.13 16.91 22.78
CA TRP A 170 9.34 16.59 21.58
C TRP A 170 8.32 17.68 21.25
N ASP A 171 8.35 18.12 20.00
CA ASP A 171 7.42 19.08 19.39
C ASP A 171 6.44 18.40 18.42
N LEU A 172 6.89 17.36 17.70
CA LEU A 172 6.07 16.46 16.90
C LEU A 172 5.30 15.50 17.81
N VAL A 173 3.97 15.54 17.73
CA VAL A 173 3.08 14.87 18.67
C VAL A 173 1.88 14.24 17.97
N LYS A 174 1.41 13.09 18.45
CA LYS A 174 0.13 12.51 18.06
C LYS A 174 -0.96 13.02 19.01
N LEU A 175 -1.87 13.84 18.51
CA LEU A 175 -3.02 14.29 19.27
C LEU A 175 -4.18 13.29 19.12
N GLU A 176 -4.71 12.84 20.23
CA GLU A 176 -5.84 11.92 20.34
C GLU A 176 -6.74 12.37 21.50
N VAL A 177 -7.96 12.82 21.20
CA VAL A 177 -8.96 13.18 22.22
C VAL A 177 -10.22 12.36 21.98
N LEU A 178 -10.52 11.46 22.92
CA LEU A 178 -11.58 10.48 22.79
C LEU A 178 -12.91 11.00 23.35
N GLY A 179 -14.03 10.58 22.77
CA GLY A 179 -15.37 10.90 23.27
C GLY A 179 -15.80 10.01 24.44
N GLU A 180 -15.48 8.72 24.39
CA GLU A 180 -15.75 7.77 25.47
C GLU A 180 -14.83 6.55 25.43
N ALA A 181 -14.68 5.88 26.57
CA ALA A 181 -13.77 4.75 26.73
C ALA A 181 -14.23 3.48 26.00
N ARG A 182 -15.53 3.34 25.70
CA ARG A 182 -16.08 2.12 25.11
C ARG A 182 -15.78 2.01 23.62
N THR A 183 -16.00 3.09 22.88
CA THR A 183 -15.80 3.11 21.42
C THR A 183 -14.42 3.63 21.03
N LEU A 184 -13.77 4.40 21.91
CA LEU A 184 -12.52 5.11 21.61
C LEU A 184 -12.65 5.96 20.32
N TYR A 185 -13.85 6.42 20.04
CA TYR A 185 -14.15 7.29 18.91
C TYR A 185 -13.74 8.73 19.26
N PRO A 186 -13.17 9.52 18.34
CA PRO A 186 -12.65 10.84 18.69
C PRO A 186 -13.76 11.87 18.93
N ASN A 187 -13.55 12.75 19.90
CA ASN A 187 -14.39 13.92 20.13
C ASN A 187 -13.86 15.09 19.30
N MET A 188 -14.48 15.37 18.16
CA MET A 188 -13.95 16.35 17.21
C MET A 188 -13.96 17.79 17.72
N VAL A 189 -14.89 18.17 18.59
CA VAL A 189 -14.93 19.53 19.18
C VAL A 189 -13.69 19.75 20.05
N GLU A 190 -13.41 18.80 20.94
CA GLU A 190 -12.25 18.88 21.82
C GLU A 190 -10.93 18.70 21.04
N THR A 191 -10.94 17.86 20.00
CA THR A 191 -9.76 17.60 19.15
C THR A 191 -9.35 18.86 18.38
N ILE A 192 -10.29 19.56 17.75
CA ILE A 192 -10.00 20.81 17.01
C ILE A 192 -9.49 21.88 17.97
N ARG A 193 -10.14 22.05 19.12
CA ARG A 193 -9.71 22.99 20.17
C ARG A 193 -8.28 22.71 20.64
N ALA A 194 -7.95 21.45 20.93
CA ALA A 194 -6.61 21.07 21.36
C ALA A 194 -5.57 21.29 20.25
N THR A 195 -5.92 20.98 18.99
CA THR A 195 -5.04 21.19 17.83
C THR A 195 -4.65 22.67 17.71
N GLU A 196 -5.63 23.57 17.76
CA GLU A 196 -5.41 25.01 17.63
C GLU A 196 -4.47 25.54 18.73
N VAL A 197 -4.69 25.13 19.99
CA VAL A 197 -3.85 25.55 21.12
C VAL A 197 -2.42 25.03 20.96
N LEU A 198 -2.27 23.74 20.66
CA LEU A 198 -0.96 23.10 20.51
C LEU A 198 -0.16 23.71 19.35
N ALA A 199 -0.80 23.96 18.20
CA ALA A 199 -0.16 24.61 17.07
C ALA A 199 0.33 26.03 17.41
N LYS A 200 -0.47 26.83 18.13
CA LYS A 200 -0.07 28.16 18.62
C LYS A 200 1.10 28.11 19.62
N GLU A 201 1.23 27.01 20.35
CA GLU A 201 2.34 26.74 21.26
C GLU A 201 3.56 26.13 20.57
N GLY A 202 3.57 26.08 19.23
CA GLY A 202 4.68 25.56 18.44
C GLY A 202 4.83 24.05 18.51
N PHE A 203 3.77 23.31 18.87
CA PHE A 203 3.72 21.87 18.58
C PHE A 203 3.47 21.63 17.09
N LEU A 204 3.77 20.42 16.66
CA LEU A 204 3.55 19.93 15.29
C LEU A 204 2.56 18.76 15.40
N PRO A 205 1.24 19.01 15.49
CA PRO A 205 0.25 17.98 15.81
C PRO A 205 -0.08 17.12 14.59
N MET A 206 0.15 15.81 14.70
CA MET A 206 -0.46 14.79 13.84
C MET A 206 -1.74 14.33 14.53
N VAL A 207 -2.90 14.54 13.92
CA VAL A 207 -4.18 14.49 14.67
C VAL A 207 -5.02 13.28 14.30
N TYR A 208 -5.29 12.41 15.28
CA TYR A 208 -6.28 11.32 15.14
C TYR A 208 -7.69 11.91 15.04
N CYS A 209 -8.43 11.53 14.01
CA CYS A 209 -9.75 12.09 13.74
C CYS A 209 -10.72 11.08 13.13
N VAL A 210 -11.99 11.47 13.05
CA VAL A 210 -13.00 10.74 12.27
C VAL A 210 -12.69 10.80 10.77
N ASP A 211 -13.30 9.92 10.01
CA ASP A 211 -13.33 9.92 8.55
C ASP A 211 -14.31 10.99 8.01
N ASP A 212 -14.22 12.24 8.47
CA ASP A 212 -15.02 13.38 7.98
C ASP A 212 -14.10 14.38 7.23
N PRO A 213 -14.33 14.66 5.93
CA PRO A 213 -13.49 15.57 5.15
C PRO A 213 -13.56 17.02 5.62
N ILE A 214 -14.70 17.44 6.18
CA ILE A 214 -14.88 18.78 6.70
C ILE A 214 -14.07 18.91 8.00
N ALA A 215 -14.17 17.93 8.90
CA ALA A 215 -13.41 17.96 10.15
C ALA A 215 -11.90 17.86 9.89
N ALA A 216 -11.47 17.02 8.93
CA ALA A 216 -10.08 16.95 8.50
C ALA A 216 -9.57 18.31 7.97
N LYS A 217 -10.39 19.00 7.16
CA LYS A 217 -10.03 20.33 6.66
C LYS A 217 -9.93 21.37 7.79
N GLN A 218 -10.84 21.33 8.76
CA GLN A 218 -10.78 22.19 9.94
C GLN A 218 -9.51 21.97 10.76
N LEU A 219 -9.08 20.70 10.93
CA LEU A 219 -7.82 20.38 11.61
C LEU A 219 -6.60 20.95 10.88
N GLU A 220 -6.56 20.83 9.55
CA GLU A 220 -5.53 21.47 8.72
C GLU A 220 -5.53 23.00 8.95
N ASP A 221 -6.69 23.65 8.90
CA ASP A 221 -6.82 25.10 9.03
C ASP A 221 -6.35 25.63 10.39
N VAL A 222 -6.51 24.85 11.46
CA VAL A 222 -6.04 25.23 12.81
C VAL A 222 -4.61 24.81 13.12
N GLY A 223 -3.89 24.21 12.16
CA GLY A 223 -2.45 23.97 12.24
C GLY A 223 -2.02 22.52 12.50
N ALA A 224 -2.86 21.52 12.22
CA ALA A 224 -2.40 20.14 12.14
C ALA A 224 -1.33 20.00 11.04
N VAL A 225 -0.21 19.32 11.33
CA VAL A 225 0.84 19.03 10.34
C VAL A 225 0.59 17.74 9.57
N ALA A 226 -0.35 16.93 10.04
CA ALA A 226 -0.92 15.77 9.36
C ALA A 226 -2.30 15.46 9.95
N VAL A 227 -3.20 14.94 9.12
CA VAL A 227 -4.51 14.44 9.57
C VAL A 227 -4.52 12.92 9.50
N MET A 228 -5.07 12.30 10.53
CA MET A 228 -5.02 10.85 10.70
C MET A 228 -6.43 10.27 10.87
N PRO A 229 -7.22 10.19 9.78
CA PRO A 229 -8.57 9.64 9.85
C PRO A 229 -8.55 8.16 10.21
N LEU A 230 -9.53 7.76 11.03
CA LEU A 230 -9.70 6.37 11.39
C LEU A 230 -10.16 5.50 10.22
N GLY A 231 -9.65 4.27 10.14
CA GLY A 231 -10.24 3.24 9.28
C GLY A 231 -11.52 2.65 9.89
N ALA A 232 -11.45 2.37 11.19
CA ALA A 232 -12.51 1.84 12.06
C ALA A 232 -12.12 2.11 13.53
N PRO A 233 -13.02 1.85 14.52
CA PRO A 233 -12.70 2.03 15.93
C PRO A 233 -11.41 1.34 16.37
N ILE A 234 -10.69 1.95 17.33
CA ILE A 234 -9.37 1.49 17.78
C ILE A 234 -9.41 0.05 18.26
N GLY A 235 -8.52 -0.78 17.73
CA GLY A 235 -8.38 -2.19 18.10
C GLY A 235 -9.48 -3.13 17.58
N SER A 236 -10.40 -2.64 16.74
CA SER A 236 -11.48 -3.47 16.18
C SER A 236 -11.02 -4.45 15.11
N GLY A 237 -9.96 -4.12 14.35
CA GLY A 237 -9.45 -4.95 13.26
C GLY A 237 -10.42 -5.10 12.08
N LEU A 238 -11.35 -4.15 11.90
CA LEU A 238 -12.37 -4.18 10.84
C LEU A 238 -11.86 -3.67 9.48
N GLY A 239 -10.68 -3.04 9.44
CA GLY A 239 -10.16 -2.38 8.26
C GLY A 239 -10.84 -1.04 7.97
N ILE A 240 -10.65 -0.52 6.76
CA ILE A 240 -11.22 0.77 6.35
C ILE A 240 -12.70 0.60 5.97
N GLN A 241 -13.60 1.11 6.82
CA GLN A 241 -15.04 0.97 6.60
C GLN A 241 -15.53 1.88 5.48
N ASN A 242 -15.02 3.11 5.42
CA ASN A 242 -15.49 4.13 4.50
C ASN A 242 -14.37 4.61 3.57
N LYS A 243 -14.09 3.80 2.55
CA LYS A 243 -13.05 4.09 1.55
C LYS A 243 -13.31 5.36 0.75
N VAL A 244 -14.59 5.70 0.55
CA VAL A 244 -14.99 6.91 -0.19
C VAL A 244 -14.54 8.14 0.57
N THR A 245 -14.85 8.20 1.87
CA THR A 245 -14.53 9.42 2.64
C THR A 245 -13.04 9.56 2.94
N VAL A 246 -12.33 8.45 3.17
CA VAL A 246 -10.86 8.48 3.23
C VAL A 246 -10.26 9.04 1.94
N ARG A 247 -10.75 8.61 0.76
CA ARG A 247 -10.30 9.17 -0.52
C ARG A 247 -10.59 10.67 -0.64
N LEU A 248 -11.77 11.12 -0.22
CA LEU A 248 -12.11 12.55 -0.24
C LEU A 248 -11.18 13.39 0.66
N ILE A 249 -10.76 12.84 1.81
CA ILE A 249 -9.77 13.48 2.68
C ILE A 249 -8.42 13.57 1.97
N VAL A 250 -7.94 12.47 1.38
CA VAL A 250 -6.69 12.43 0.61
C VAL A 250 -6.69 13.45 -0.53
N GLU A 251 -7.77 13.53 -1.30
CA GLU A 251 -7.90 14.47 -2.43
C GLU A 251 -7.99 15.94 -1.98
N GLY A 252 -8.53 16.20 -0.79
CA GLY A 252 -8.79 17.55 -0.28
C GLY A 252 -7.72 18.15 0.63
N ALA A 253 -6.91 17.31 1.27
CA ALA A 253 -5.89 17.74 2.23
C ALA A 253 -4.62 18.25 1.55
N LYS A 254 -3.98 19.25 2.17
CA LYS A 254 -2.65 19.76 1.77
C LYS A 254 -1.53 19.27 2.68
N VAL A 255 -1.91 18.69 3.81
CA VAL A 255 -1.00 18.03 4.76
C VAL A 255 -1.08 16.52 4.57
N PRO A 256 -0.04 15.77 4.96
CA PRO A 256 -0.05 14.31 4.87
C PRO A 256 -1.29 13.68 5.52
N VAL A 257 -1.83 12.65 4.86
CA VAL A 257 -2.99 11.88 5.34
C VAL A 257 -2.55 10.47 5.69
N LEU A 258 -2.76 10.06 6.95
CA LEU A 258 -2.40 8.72 7.41
C LEU A 258 -3.63 7.99 7.94
N VAL A 259 -3.93 6.79 7.46
CA VAL A 259 -4.97 5.98 8.14
C VAL A 259 -4.43 5.53 9.49
N ASP A 260 -5.13 5.89 10.57
CA ASP A 260 -4.77 5.52 11.95
C ASP A 260 -5.86 4.66 12.58
N ALA A 261 -5.47 3.49 13.09
CA ALA A 261 -6.36 2.54 13.73
C ALA A 261 -7.40 1.87 12.78
N GLY A 262 -8.12 0.89 13.33
CA GLY A 262 -9.07 0.06 12.60
C GLY A 262 -8.47 -1.05 11.75
N VAL A 263 -7.27 -0.86 11.22
CA VAL A 263 -6.51 -1.91 10.49
C VAL A 263 -6.30 -3.14 11.37
N GLY A 264 -6.56 -4.32 10.81
CA GLY A 264 -6.39 -5.65 11.39
C GLY A 264 -5.45 -6.56 10.60
N THR A 265 -5.29 -6.36 9.27
CA THR A 265 -4.40 -7.21 8.45
C THR A 265 -3.71 -6.47 7.29
N ALA A 266 -2.75 -7.14 6.67
CA ALA A 266 -1.91 -6.64 5.58
C ALA A 266 -2.73 -6.04 4.42
N SER A 267 -3.76 -6.73 3.92
CA SER A 267 -4.55 -6.23 2.79
C SER A 267 -5.22 -4.89 3.07
N GLU A 268 -5.56 -4.58 4.32
CA GLU A 268 -6.21 -3.32 4.68
C GLU A 268 -5.21 -2.17 4.73
N ALA A 269 -3.98 -2.44 5.16
CA ALA A 269 -2.87 -1.48 5.05
C ALA A 269 -2.54 -1.18 3.59
N ALA A 270 -2.54 -2.20 2.72
CA ALA A 270 -2.37 -2.01 1.29
C ALA A 270 -3.48 -1.13 0.69
N VAL A 271 -4.76 -1.39 1.05
CA VAL A 271 -5.89 -0.57 0.61
C VAL A 271 -5.75 0.89 1.06
N ALA A 272 -5.26 1.17 2.27
CA ALA A 272 -5.00 2.55 2.69
C ALA A 272 -4.08 3.29 1.71
N MET A 273 -2.99 2.64 1.32
CA MET A 273 -2.01 3.20 0.40
C MET A 273 -2.55 3.30 -1.03
N GLU A 274 -3.32 2.31 -1.49
CA GLU A 274 -4.02 2.34 -2.79
C GLU A 274 -5.02 3.50 -2.90
N LEU A 275 -5.58 3.96 -1.77
CA LEU A 275 -6.45 5.15 -1.71
C LEU A 275 -5.67 6.46 -1.79
N GLY A 276 -4.33 6.41 -1.75
CA GLY A 276 -3.44 7.57 -1.84
C GLY A 276 -2.99 8.15 -0.50
N CYS A 277 -3.22 7.45 0.61
CA CYS A 277 -2.70 7.89 1.91
C CYS A 277 -1.17 7.96 1.89
N ASP A 278 -0.60 8.90 2.64
CA ASP A 278 0.85 9.05 2.79
C ASP A 278 1.46 7.99 3.69
N GLY A 279 0.66 7.40 4.57
CA GLY A 279 1.07 6.31 5.43
C GLY A 279 -0.05 5.66 6.21
N VAL A 280 0.34 4.70 7.04
CA VAL A 280 -0.56 3.97 7.94
C VAL A 280 0.05 3.91 9.32
N LEU A 281 -0.77 4.17 10.34
CA LEU A 281 -0.42 4.04 11.75
C LEU A 281 -1.21 2.88 12.37
N MET A 282 -0.51 1.92 12.96
CA MET A 282 -1.15 0.80 13.63
C MET A 282 -0.39 0.32 14.88
N ASN A 283 -1.11 -0.35 15.78
CA ASN A 283 -0.54 -0.97 16.97
C ASN A 283 -1.12 -2.38 17.17
N THR A 284 -2.42 -2.46 17.46
CA THR A 284 -3.10 -3.70 17.87
C THR A 284 -2.94 -4.83 16.86
N ALA A 285 -3.06 -4.54 15.55
CA ALA A 285 -2.92 -5.55 14.49
C ALA A 285 -1.58 -6.29 14.53
N ILE A 286 -0.50 -5.60 14.90
CA ILE A 286 0.84 -6.18 15.03
C ILE A 286 0.98 -6.82 16.42
N ALA A 287 0.75 -6.04 17.47
CA ALA A 287 1.06 -6.42 18.85
C ALA A 287 0.23 -7.63 19.35
N GLU A 288 -1.04 -7.74 18.95
CA GLU A 288 -1.92 -8.85 19.35
C GLU A 288 -1.94 -10.01 18.34
N ALA A 289 -1.11 -9.96 17.29
CA ALA A 289 -0.97 -11.10 16.38
C ALA A 289 -0.33 -12.30 17.10
N LYS A 290 -0.63 -13.52 16.64
CA LYS A 290 0.03 -14.74 17.15
C LYS A 290 1.56 -14.72 16.95
N ASP A 291 2.02 -14.04 15.90
CA ASP A 291 3.43 -13.82 15.60
C ASP A 291 3.62 -12.32 15.24
N PRO A 292 3.86 -11.45 16.24
CA PRO A 292 3.96 -10.00 16.03
C PRO A 292 5.08 -9.59 15.08
N ILE A 293 6.22 -10.28 15.11
CA ILE A 293 7.37 -9.96 14.25
C ILE A 293 7.04 -10.29 12.80
N ARG A 294 6.40 -11.44 12.54
CA ARG A 294 5.93 -11.79 11.19
C ARG A 294 4.86 -10.83 10.71
N MET A 295 3.94 -10.42 11.59
CA MET A 295 2.90 -9.47 11.23
C MET A 295 3.49 -8.09 10.91
N ALA A 296 4.47 -7.62 11.68
CA ALA A 296 5.20 -6.37 11.40
C ALA A 296 5.83 -6.38 10.00
N ARG A 297 6.51 -7.48 9.64
CA ARG A 297 7.05 -7.67 8.29
C ARG A 297 5.95 -7.69 7.22
N ALA A 298 4.81 -8.34 7.48
CA ALA A 298 3.70 -8.40 6.55
C ALA A 298 3.10 -7.00 6.30
N MET A 299 2.94 -6.20 7.35
CA MET A 299 2.44 -4.82 7.25
C MET A 299 3.41 -3.92 6.48
N LYS A 300 4.72 -4.06 6.68
CA LYS A 300 5.75 -3.37 5.88
C LYS A 300 5.55 -3.64 4.38
N LEU A 301 5.49 -4.90 4.00
CA LEU A 301 5.33 -5.31 2.60
C LEU A 301 4.00 -4.83 2.03
N ALA A 302 2.93 -4.85 2.81
CA ALA A 302 1.62 -4.38 2.39
C ALA A 302 1.60 -2.87 2.11
N VAL A 303 2.20 -2.07 2.99
CA VAL A 303 2.30 -0.61 2.79
C VAL A 303 3.13 -0.30 1.54
N GLN A 304 4.24 -1.00 1.34
CA GLN A 304 5.07 -0.87 0.13
C GLN A 304 4.28 -1.26 -1.13
N ALA A 305 3.66 -2.44 -1.14
CA ALA A 305 2.90 -2.94 -2.28
C ALA A 305 1.72 -2.02 -2.63
N GLY A 306 0.97 -1.54 -1.64
CA GLY A 306 -0.15 -0.63 -1.87
C GLY A 306 0.32 0.74 -2.38
N ARG A 307 1.48 1.23 -1.94
CA ARG A 307 2.07 2.47 -2.45
C ARG A 307 2.54 2.31 -3.90
N ASP A 308 3.21 1.21 -4.22
CA ASP A 308 3.62 0.89 -5.58
C ASP A 308 2.39 0.75 -6.50
N ALA A 309 1.31 0.12 -6.02
CA ALA A 309 0.06 0.01 -6.77
C ALA A 309 -0.62 1.36 -7.02
N TYR A 310 -0.56 2.29 -6.07
CA TYR A 310 -1.04 3.66 -6.24
C TYR A 310 -0.22 4.39 -7.32
N LEU A 311 1.12 4.34 -7.24
CA LEU A 311 2.01 5.01 -8.18
C LEU A 311 1.96 4.40 -9.59
N ALA A 312 1.77 3.07 -9.69
CA ALA A 312 1.68 2.36 -10.96
C ALA A 312 0.39 2.68 -11.73
N GLY A 313 -0.64 3.23 -11.08
CA GLY A 313 -1.91 3.55 -11.73
C GLY A 313 -2.68 2.30 -12.16
N ARG A 314 -3.32 1.63 -11.20
CA ARG A 314 -4.10 0.40 -11.47
C ARG A 314 -5.10 0.56 -12.64
N MET A 315 -5.37 -0.56 -13.32
CA MET A 315 -6.40 -0.60 -14.36
C MET A 315 -7.79 -0.19 -13.82
N PRO A 316 -8.65 0.41 -14.65
CA PRO A 316 -10.01 0.78 -14.26
C PRO A 316 -10.84 -0.47 -13.93
N THR A 317 -11.74 -0.34 -12.96
CA THR A 317 -12.73 -1.38 -12.67
C THR A 317 -13.77 -1.43 -13.80
N ARG A 318 -14.02 -2.63 -14.34
CA ARG A 318 -15.04 -2.87 -15.36
C ARG A 318 -16.19 -3.68 -14.78
N LYS A 319 -17.40 -3.48 -15.31
CA LYS A 319 -18.59 -4.24 -14.90
C LYS A 319 -18.63 -5.66 -15.49
N TYR A 320 -18.02 -5.84 -16.64
CA TYR A 320 -17.98 -7.10 -17.39
C TYR A 320 -16.55 -7.45 -17.76
N ALA A 321 -16.31 -8.71 -18.08
CA ALA A 321 -15.04 -9.15 -18.63
C ALA A 321 -14.77 -8.45 -19.96
N ASP A 322 -13.51 -8.08 -20.16
CA ASP A 322 -13.00 -7.55 -21.42
C ASP A 322 -11.75 -8.39 -21.76
N PRO A 323 -11.69 -9.02 -22.94
CA PRO A 323 -10.60 -9.91 -23.30
C PRO A 323 -9.24 -9.24 -23.09
N SER A 324 -8.34 -9.91 -22.36
CA SER A 324 -6.96 -9.45 -22.17
C SER A 324 -6.11 -9.59 -23.45
N SER A 325 -6.59 -10.39 -24.40
CA SER A 325 -5.95 -10.64 -25.69
C SER A 325 -6.75 -9.96 -26.80
N PRO A 326 -6.10 -9.37 -27.81
CA PRO A 326 -6.77 -8.82 -28.97
C PRO A 326 -7.72 -9.85 -29.59
N LEU A 327 -8.93 -9.43 -29.98
CA LEU A 327 -9.91 -10.30 -30.65
C LEU A 327 -9.47 -10.67 -32.08
N ALA A 328 -8.50 -9.96 -32.65
CA ALA A 328 -7.90 -10.29 -33.94
C ALA A 328 -7.00 -11.52 -33.79
N GLY A 329 -7.27 -12.56 -34.59
CA GLY A 329 -6.49 -13.81 -34.58
C GLY A 329 -6.96 -14.88 -33.57
N LEU A 330 -8.21 -14.80 -33.11
CA LEU A 330 -8.85 -15.93 -32.41
C LEU A 330 -9.20 -17.03 -33.43
N ILE A 331 -8.89 -18.28 -33.09
CA ILE A 331 -9.27 -19.50 -33.83
C ILE A 331 -10.72 -19.88 -33.48
#